data_AF-A0A1J8QUW9-F1
#
_entry.id   AF-A0A1J8QUW9-F1
#
_cell.length_a   1.000
_cell.length_b   1.000
_cell.length_c   1.000
_cell.angle_alpha   90.00
_cell.angle_beta   90.00
_cell.angle_gamma   90.00
#
_symmetry.space_group_name_H-M   'P 1'
#
loop_
_entity.id
_entity.type
_entity.pdbx_description
1 polymer ?
#
loop_
_entity_poly.entity_id
_entity_poly.type
_entity_poly.pdbx_seq_one_letter_code
_entity_poly.pdbx_strand_id
1 'polypeptide(L)' 'MTEAAHRIVRSSTPIRAFDNIGEVAAVTVFPDRRRMATTSSDGMLRVWDLEKGIILNELEG' A
#
# COMPACT_ATOMS: atom_id res chain seq x y z
N MET A 1 30.47 0.30 -17.36
CA MET A 1 29.05 0.68 -17.22
C MET A 1 28.58 0.04 -15.92
N THR A 2 28.53 0.81 -14.85
CA THR A 2 28.37 0.27 -13.49
C THR A 2 26.90 0.27 -13.13
N GLU A 3 26.33 -0.92 -12.92
CA GLU A 3 25.00 -1.09 -12.37
C GLU A 3 25.02 -0.64 -10.91
N ALA A 4 24.37 0.49 -10.61
CA ALA A 4 24.18 0.93 -9.24
C ALA A 4 23.18 -0.02 -8.57
N ALA A 5 23.69 -1.01 -7.85
CA ALA A 5 22.86 -1.90 -7.05
C ALA A 5 21.98 -1.07 -6.09
N HIS A 6 20.67 -1.25 -6.16
CA HIS A 6 19.74 -0.64 -5.22
C HIS A 6 20.04 -1.17 -3.82
N ARG A 7 20.70 -0.34 -3.00
CA ARG A 7 20.97 -0.63 -1.60
C ARG A 7 19.64 -0.93 -0.90
N ILE A 8 19.44 -2.17 -0.48
CA ILE A 8 18.32 -2.55 0.38
C ILE A 8 18.53 -1.83 1.70
N VAL A 9 17.85 -0.71 1.88
CA VAL A 9 17.82 0.00 3.16
C VAL A 9 16.96 -0.83 4.10
N ARG A 10 17.59 -1.56 5.02
CA ARG A 10 16.88 -2.23 6.14
C ARG A 10 16.52 -1.19 7.20
N SER A 11 15.62 -0.28 6.86
CA SER A 11 15.00 0.65 7.81
C SER A 11 13.70 0.03 8.32
N SER A 12 13.52 -0.02 9.64
CA SER A 12 12.24 -0.36 10.27
C SER A 12 11.34 0.86 10.44
N THR A 13 11.84 2.06 10.14
CA THR A 13 11.02 3.28 10.15
C THR A 13 10.03 3.22 8.99
N PRO A 14 8.71 3.29 9.25
CA PRO A 14 7.71 3.32 8.20
C PRO A 14 7.96 4.50 7.26
N ILE A 15 8.00 4.22 5.95
CA ILE A 15 8.14 5.27 4.92
C ILE A 15 6.82 6.02 4.75
N ARG A 16 5.69 5.32 4.98
CA ARG A 16 4.35 5.82 4.74
C ARG A 16 3.32 5.04 5.58
N ALA A 17 2.28 5.74 6.01
CA ALA A 17 1.09 5.17 6.62
C ALA A 17 -0.11 5.31 5.66
N PHE A 18 -1.05 4.37 5.74
CA PHE A 18 -2.27 4.34 4.93
C PHE A 18 -3.44 4.10 5.87
N ASP A 19 -4.20 5.17 6.14
CA ASP A 19 -5.25 5.14 7.16
C ASP A 19 -6.47 4.34 6.68
N ASN A 20 -6.91 3.35 7.45
CA ASN A 20 -8.15 2.63 7.19
C ASN A 20 -9.15 2.90 8.31
N ILE A 21 -10.44 2.80 7.99
CA ILE A 21 -11.50 2.81 9.00
C ILE A 21 -11.78 1.35 9.35
N GLY A 22 -11.57 0.98 10.61
CA GLY A 22 -11.69 -0.40 11.06
C GLY A 22 -10.41 -1.21 10.96
N GLU A 23 -10.51 -2.50 11.31
CA GLU A 23 -9.39 -3.43 11.30
C GLU A 23 -9.12 -3.92 9.87
N VAL A 24 -7.87 -3.79 9.44
CA VAL A 24 -7.45 -4.27 8.12
C VAL A 24 -7.31 -5.79 8.14
N ALA A 25 -8.22 -6.47 7.44
CA ALA A 25 -8.26 -7.93 7.39
C ALA A 25 -7.28 -8.54 6.38
N ALA A 26 -6.98 -7.82 5.29
CA ALA A 26 -6.04 -8.27 4.26
C ALA A 26 -5.41 -7.10 3.50
N VAL A 27 -4.21 -7.35 2.97
CA VAL A 27 -3.43 -6.41 2.15
C VAL A 27 -2.82 -7.15 0.97
N THR A 28 -2.85 -6.56 -0.22
CA THR A 28 -2.14 -7.06 -1.40
C THR A 28 -1.51 -5.93 -2.20
N VAL A 29 -0.30 -6.15 -2.72
CA VAL A 29 0.39 -5.20 -3.60
C VAL A 29 0.25 -5.68 -5.04
N PHE A 30 -0.11 -4.75 -5.94
CA PHE A 30 -0.27 -5.07 -7.35
C PHE A 30 1.09 -5.37 -8.00
N PRO A 31 1.13 -6.19 -9.07
CA PRO A 31 2.38 -6.47 -9.79
C PRO A 31 3.10 -5.23 -10.32
N ASP A 32 2.38 -4.13 -10.53
CA ASP A 32 2.94 -2.84 -10.95
C ASP A 32 3.77 -2.14 -9.86
N ARG A 33 3.71 -2.60 -8.59
CA ARG A 33 4.38 -2.02 -7.41
C ARG A 33 4.05 -0.55 -7.15
N ARG A 34 2.99 -0.03 -7.76
CA ARG A 34 2.49 1.33 -7.59
C ARG A 34 1.17 1.37 -6.85
N ARG A 35 0.44 0.25 -6.86
CA ARG A 35 -0.86 0.12 -6.20
C ARG A 35 -0.86 -0.94 -5.11
N MET A 36 -1.74 -0.73 -4.14
CA MET A 36 -2.08 -1.69 -3.08
C MET A 36 -3.58 -1.74 -2.90
N ALA A 37 -4.14 -2.90 -2.56
CA ALA A 37 -5.51 -3.04 -2.10
C ALA A 37 -5.53 -3.48 -0.64
N THR A 38 -6.45 -2.91 0.13
CA THR A 38 -6.75 -3.31 1.51
C THR A 38 -8.22 -3.64 1.64
N THR A 39 -8.56 -4.62 2.49
CA THR A 39 -9.94 -4.86 2.93
C THR A 39 -10.03 -4.60 4.43
N SER A 40 -11.06 -3.91 4.87
CA SER A 40 -11.25 -3.56 6.27
C SER A 40 -12.60 -4.04 6.83
N SER A 41 -12.72 -4.12 8.15
CA SER A 41 -13.94 -4.52 8.86
C SER A 41 -15.10 -3.53 8.73
N ASP A 42 -14.86 -2.35 8.17
CA ASP A 42 -15.90 -1.38 7.78
C ASP A 42 -16.66 -1.79 6.49
N GLY A 43 -16.31 -2.93 5.89
CA GLY A 43 -16.94 -3.44 4.67
C GLY A 43 -16.37 -2.83 3.38
N MET A 44 -15.32 -2.02 3.48
CA MET A 44 -14.72 -1.35 2.32
C MET A 44 -13.44 -2.04 1.86
N LEU A 45 -13.31 -2.15 0.53
CA LEU A 45 -12.05 -2.39 -0.15
C LEU A 45 -11.51 -1.06 -0.67
N ARG A 46 -10.27 -0.72 -0.31
CA ARG A 46 -9.61 0.51 -0.74
C ARG A 46 -8.42 0.20 -1.62
N VAL A 47 -8.31 0.91 -2.74
CA VAL A 47 -7.14 0.86 -3.62
C VAL A 47 -6.32 2.12 -3.41
N TRP A 48 -5.01 1.96 -3.23
CA TRP A 48 -4.08 3.01 -2.84
C TRP A 48 -3.02 3.25 -3.90
N ASP A 49 -2.59 4.50 -4.06
CA ASP A 49 -1.31 4.86 -4.67
C ASP A 49 -0.21 4.78 -3.61
N LEU A 50 0.76 3.86 -3.81
CA LEU A 50 1.84 3.62 -2.84
C LEU A 50 2.85 4.78 -2.75
N GLU A 51 3.04 5.52 -3.85
CA GLU A 51 4.00 6.62 -3.92
C GLU A 51 3.45 7.85 -3.21
N LYS A 52 2.17 8.17 -3.46
CA LYS A 52 1.50 9.36 -2.95
C LYS A 52 0.82 9.15 -1.60
N GLY A 53 0.43 7.92 -1.26
CA GLY A 53 -0.29 7.62 -0.04
C GLY A 53 -1.76 8.00 -0.06
N ILE A 54 -2.37 8.03 -1.25
CA ILE A 54 -3.76 8.46 -1.43
C ILE A 54 -4.64 7.30 -1.87
N ILE A 55 -5.91 7.36 -1.48
CA ILE A 55 -6.94 6.47 -2.00
C ILE A 55 -7.18 6.82 -3.47
N LEU A 56 -7.12 5.80 -4.33
CA LEU A 56 -7.49 5.86 -5.73
C LEU A 56 -8.93 5.41 -5.95
N ASN A 57 -9.42 4.46 -5.13
CA ASN A 57 -10.78 3.96 -5.22
C ASN A 57 -11.26 3.35 -3.89
N GLU A 58 -12.58 3.41 -3.66
CA GLU A 58 -13.27 2.70 -2.59
C GLU A 58 -14.38 1.84 -3.21
N LEU A 59 -14.45 0.59 -2.78
CA LEU A 59 -15.39 -0.40 -3.29
C LEU A 59 -16.09 -1.03 -2.10
N GLU A 60 -17.42 -0.92 -2.07
CA GLU A 60 -18.26 -1.60 -1.08
C GLU A 60 -18.40 -3.08 -1.45
N GLY A 61 -18.36 -3.94 -0.43
CA GLY A 61 -18.54 -5.38 -0.55
C GLY A 61 -19.99 -5.83 -0.70
#